data_AF-A0AB38DR52-F1
#
_entry.id   AF-A0AB38DR52-F1
#
_cell.length_a   1.000
_cell.length_b   1.000
_cell.length_c   1.000
_cell.angle_alpha   90.00
_cell.angle_beta   90.00
_cell.angle_gamma   90.00
#
_symmetry.space_group_name_H-M   'P 1'
#
loop_
_entity.id
_entity.type
_entity.pdbx_description
1 polymer ?
#
loop_
_entity_poly.entity_id
_entity_poly.type
_entity_poly.pdbx_seq_one_letter_code
_entity_poly.pdbx_strand_id
1 'polypeptide(L)'
;MFKVKMKIYSICMVFCVSLSLSACSTSYTIQPSEGKKIMSNATTTSYWTAQPFCSGRYQISLPANRIAGTGWLRYNNWQVIVQPDYWVDRVRTISKIQRERKDGSKLFIENRTLIPGQAIATITREDFMWDGRHVSKYGMPYYADLSFKLGKNDAYIVGAFFNIPAVNGKEPPNFKQLEKNKIDEIIGHYRNHFLNNLQSRTDHEIPQKPGICLTEGFIGDSGNEPFFGSAGIKIKDYTDVYAELTTGGSLDEEDKPLLKRDIATNGSMLSKMMSWAKYSTIRKGSRTINGMSGSEKLVKWQGNRYLFVWEKDDGSVNFTMMFGTSGSNKAGSPLSEREALAAWDAILPTLKKRI
;
A
#
# COMPACT_ATOMS: atom_id res chain seq x y z
N MET A 1 -25.24 -5.76 17.38
CA MET A 1 -24.19 -6.14 16.41
C MET A 1 -23.52 -4.85 15.94
N PHE A 2 -22.47 -4.40 16.64
CA PHE A 2 -21.80 -3.13 16.36
C PHE A 2 -20.91 -3.28 15.12
N LYS A 3 -21.37 -2.82 13.95
CA LYS A 3 -20.50 -2.62 12.77
C LYS A 3 -19.54 -1.48 13.09
N VAL A 4 -18.28 -1.79 13.36
CA VAL A 4 -17.21 -0.79 13.36
C VAL A 4 -17.01 -0.35 11.92
N LYS A 5 -17.61 0.79 11.54
CA LYS A 5 -17.34 1.46 10.26
C LYS A 5 -15.90 1.99 10.30
N MET A 6 -15.00 1.38 9.54
CA MET A 6 -13.63 1.88 9.37
C MET A 6 -13.64 3.01 8.34
N LYS A 7 -13.65 4.24 8.86
CA LYS A 7 -13.79 5.49 8.12
C LYS A 7 -12.69 5.71 7.08
N ILE A 8 -13.06 6.27 5.93
CA ILE A 8 -12.13 7.02 5.07
C ILE A 8 -11.94 8.40 5.72
N TYR A 9 -11.10 8.48 6.75
CA TYR A 9 -10.61 9.80 7.15
C TYR A 9 -9.73 10.33 6.03
N SER A 10 -10.11 11.50 5.51
CA SER A 10 -9.28 12.37 4.68
C SER A 10 -8.00 12.68 5.45
N ILE A 11 -6.96 11.87 5.25
CA ILE A 11 -5.63 12.10 5.82
C ILE A 11 -4.82 12.74 4.71
N CYS A 12 -4.65 14.05 4.80
CA CYS A 12 -3.51 14.76 4.24
C CYS A 12 -2.23 14.15 4.82
N MET A 13 -1.72 13.07 4.22
CA MET A 13 -0.30 12.76 4.31
C MET A 13 0.38 13.50 3.16
N VAL A 14 1.14 14.53 3.53
CA VAL A 14 2.18 15.08 2.67
C VAL A 14 3.12 13.92 2.34
N PHE A 15 3.00 13.37 1.13
CA PHE A 15 4.03 12.54 0.54
C PHE A 15 5.27 13.41 0.36
N CYS A 16 6.17 13.39 1.34
CA CYS A 16 7.55 13.75 1.09
C CYS A 16 8.16 12.58 0.31
N VAL A 17 8.05 12.64 -1.02
CA VAL A 17 8.91 11.86 -1.90
C VAL A 17 10.32 12.36 -1.62
N SER A 18 11.08 11.62 -0.83
CA SER A 18 12.52 11.84 -0.72
C SER A 18 13.12 11.51 -2.08
N LEU A 19 13.52 12.55 -2.81
CA LEU A 19 14.41 12.49 -3.95
C LEU A 19 15.75 11.93 -3.47
N SER A 20 15.96 10.63 -3.59
CA SER A 20 17.30 10.07 -3.57
C SER A 20 17.96 10.34 -4.93
N LEU A 21 18.64 11.48 -5.03
CA LEU A 21 19.66 11.70 -6.05
C LEU A 21 20.81 10.73 -5.80
N SER A 22 20.77 9.55 -6.43
CA SER A 22 21.96 8.74 -6.63
C SER A 22 22.47 9.01 -8.04
N ALA A 23 23.39 9.96 -8.14
CA ALA A 23 24.22 10.12 -9.32
C ALA A 23 25.23 8.97 -9.35
N CYS A 24 25.01 8.02 -10.26
CA CYS A 24 26.07 7.16 -10.77
C CYS A 24 25.91 7.16 -12.29
N SER A 25 26.81 7.89 -12.94
CA SER A 25 27.01 7.90 -14.37
C SER A 25 27.56 6.55 -14.83
N THR A 26 26.67 5.70 -15.34
CA THR A 26 27.07 4.62 -16.25
C THR A 26 26.43 4.91 -17.60
N SER A 27 27.29 5.22 -18.57
CA SER A 27 26.92 5.45 -19.97
C SER A 27 26.26 4.19 -20.53
N TYR A 28 24.92 4.15 -20.52
CA TYR A 28 24.17 3.11 -21.23
C TYR A 28 24.09 3.50 -22.70
N THR A 29 24.73 2.71 -23.54
CA THR A 29 24.63 2.83 -25.00
C THR A 29 23.20 2.44 -25.39
N ILE A 30 22.49 3.37 -26.04
CA ILE A 30 21.14 3.14 -26.56
C ILE A 30 21.25 2.09 -27.68
N GLN A 31 20.79 0.87 -27.41
CA GLN A 31 20.46 -0.07 -28.47
C GLN A 31 19.02 0.20 -28.97
N PRO A 32 18.76 0.12 -30.28
CA PRO A 32 17.44 0.38 -30.83
C PRO A 32 16.42 -0.63 -30.29
N SER A 33 15.29 -0.15 -29.78
CA SER A 33 14.18 -1.01 -29.39
C SER A 33 13.65 -1.75 -30.63
N GLU A 34 13.85 -3.05 -30.69
CA GLU A 34 13.21 -3.91 -31.69
C GLU A 34 11.68 -3.79 -31.61
N GLY A 35 11.09 -3.40 -32.75
CA GLY A 35 9.76 -3.76 -33.20
C GLY A 35 8.61 -3.71 -32.19
N LYS A 36 7.81 -2.64 -32.26
CA LYS A 36 6.43 -2.58 -31.75
C LYS A 36 5.60 -3.69 -32.42
N LYS A 37 5.59 -4.91 -31.85
CA LYS A 37 4.69 -5.99 -32.29
C LYS A 37 3.27 -5.56 -31.97
N ILE A 38 2.50 -5.24 -33.01
CA ILE A 38 1.05 -5.08 -32.91
C ILE A 38 0.50 -6.42 -32.42
N MET A 39 0.15 -6.46 -31.14
CA MET A 39 -0.31 -7.68 -30.49
C MET A 39 -1.76 -7.94 -30.93
N SER A 40 -2.05 -9.14 -31.44
CA SER A 40 -3.42 -9.52 -31.79
C SER A 40 -4.35 -9.42 -30.56
N ASN A 41 -5.66 -9.25 -30.72
CA ASN A 41 -6.59 -9.12 -29.58
C ASN A 41 -6.49 -10.32 -28.62
N ALA A 42 -6.37 -11.56 -29.12
CA ALA A 42 -6.24 -12.76 -28.30
C ALA A 42 -4.88 -12.83 -27.56
N THR A 43 -3.79 -12.45 -28.25
CA THR A 43 -2.45 -12.36 -27.63
C THR A 43 -2.42 -11.26 -26.55
N THR A 44 -3.14 -10.17 -26.77
CA THR A 44 -3.27 -9.05 -25.83
C THR A 44 -3.98 -9.49 -24.55
N THR A 45 -5.11 -10.20 -24.66
CA THR A 45 -5.81 -10.74 -23.48
C THR A 45 -4.93 -11.69 -22.69
N SER A 46 -4.25 -12.64 -23.35
CA SER A 46 -3.41 -13.63 -22.66
C SER A 46 -2.25 -13.01 -21.88
N TYR A 47 -1.67 -11.91 -22.37
CA TYR A 47 -0.64 -11.17 -21.65
C TYR A 47 -1.21 -10.49 -20.40
N TRP A 48 -2.33 -9.76 -20.55
CA TRP A 48 -2.87 -8.94 -19.47
C TRP A 48 -3.47 -9.75 -18.32
N THR A 49 -3.85 -11.01 -18.55
CA THR A 49 -4.47 -11.89 -17.54
C THR A 49 -3.64 -13.14 -17.24
N ALA A 50 -2.34 -13.11 -17.53
CA ALA A 50 -1.47 -14.29 -17.48
C ALA A 50 -1.42 -15.01 -16.12
N GLN A 51 -1.54 -14.29 -15.00
CA GLN A 51 -1.45 -14.87 -13.66
C GLN A 51 -2.43 -14.22 -12.68
N PRO A 52 -2.98 -14.99 -11.72
CA PRO A 52 -3.82 -14.43 -10.69
C PRO A 52 -2.98 -13.63 -9.68
N PHE A 53 -3.63 -12.66 -9.03
CA PHE A 53 -3.09 -11.81 -7.99
C PHE A 53 -4.13 -11.68 -6.89
N CYS A 54 -3.70 -11.77 -5.63
CA CYS A 54 -4.58 -11.65 -4.47
C CYS A 54 -4.20 -10.43 -3.63
N SER A 55 -5.21 -9.64 -3.23
CA SER A 55 -5.08 -8.55 -2.26
C SER A 55 -6.36 -8.48 -1.45
N GLY A 56 -6.25 -8.39 -0.12
CA GLY A 56 -7.41 -8.42 0.75
C GLY A 56 -8.14 -9.77 0.64
N ARG A 57 -9.45 -9.70 0.39
CA ARG A 57 -10.32 -10.86 0.12
C ARG A 57 -10.73 -10.96 -1.35
N TYR A 58 -9.95 -10.35 -2.25
CA TYR A 58 -10.25 -10.32 -3.68
C TYR A 58 -9.08 -10.87 -4.48
N GLN A 59 -9.41 -11.32 -5.68
CA GLN A 59 -8.44 -11.77 -6.67
C GLN A 59 -8.75 -11.12 -8.02
N ILE A 60 -7.70 -10.90 -8.82
CA ILE A 60 -7.76 -10.38 -10.18
C ILE A 60 -6.60 -10.98 -10.98
N SER A 61 -6.75 -11.17 -12.28
CA SER A 61 -5.67 -11.64 -13.14
C SER A 61 -4.92 -10.46 -13.74
N LEU A 62 -3.60 -10.56 -13.74
CA LEU A 62 -2.66 -9.51 -14.15
C LEU A 62 -1.51 -10.12 -14.97
N PRO A 63 -0.67 -9.31 -15.63
CA PRO A 63 0.55 -9.80 -16.27
C PRO A 63 1.47 -10.57 -15.32
N ALA A 64 2.16 -11.58 -15.86
CA ALA A 64 3.10 -12.40 -15.11
C ALA A 64 4.34 -11.60 -14.66
N ASN A 65 4.77 -10.63 -15.46
CA ASN A 65 5.91 -9.74 -15.24
C ASN A 65 5.57 -8.53 -14.35
N ARG A 66 4.60 -8.64 -13.44
CA ARG A 66 4.27 -7.57 -12.50
C ARG A 66 5.33 -7.42 -11.41
N ILE A 67 5.48 -6.19 -10.93
CA ILE A 67 6.32 -5.84 -9.78
C ILE A 67 5.42 -5.22 -8.72
N ALA A 68 5.71 -5.50 -7.45
CA ALA A 68 5.01 -4.86 -6.35
C ALA A 68 5.12 -3.34 -6.44
N GLY A 69 4.00 -2.65 -6.28
CA GLY A 69 3.95 -1.23 -5.97
C GLY A 69 3.85 -1.02 -4.46
N THR A 70 3.92 0.23 -4.02
CA THR A 70 3.64 0.56 -2.63
C THR A 70 2.23 0.15 -2.27
N GLY A 71 2.04 -0.35 -1.06
CA GLY A 71 0.73 -0.76 -0.57
C GLY A 71 0.59 -0.52 0.91
N TRP A 72 -0.62 -0.65 1.42
CA TRP A 72 -0.91 -0.59 2.83
C TRP A 72 -2.16 -1.40 3.18
N LEU A 73 -2.23 -1.87 4.42
CA LEU A 73 -3.36 -2.61 4.96
C LEU A 73 -3.62 -2.19 6.40
N ARG A 74 -4.88 -1.90 6.71
CA ARG A 74 -5.39 -1.79 8.07
C ARG A 74 -6.16 -3.06 8.41
N TYR A 75 -5.78 -3.71 9.50
CA TYR A 75 -6.36 -4.98 9.93
C TYR A 75 -6.10 -5.20 11.42
N ASN A 76 -7.11 -5.55 12.22
CA ASN A 76 -6.96 -5.79 13.67
C ASN A 76 -6.17 -4.69 14.40
N ASN A 77 -6.50 -3.42 14.14
CA ASN A 77 -5.80 -2.22 14.65
C ASN A 77 -4.32 -2.08 14.23
N TRP A 78 -3.83 -2.94 13.37
CA TRP A 78 -2.52 -2.82 12.73
C TRP A 78 -2.62 -1.97 11.48
N GLN A 79 -1.54 -1.26 11.19
CA GLN A 79 -1.28 -0.71 9.88
C GLN A 79 -0.01 -1.32 9.33
N VAL A 80 -0.14 -2.10 8.25
CA VAL A 80 0.96 -2.65 7.48
C VAL A 80 1.24 -1.71 6.32
N ILE A 81 2.49 -1.33 6.12
CA ILE A 81 2.97 -0.60 4.95
C ILE A 81 3.89 -1.53 4.18
N VAL A 82 3.76 -1.53 2.84
CA VAL A 82 4.59 -2.33 1.94
C VAL A 82 5.44 -1.41 1.08
N GLN A 83 6.76 -1.64 1.12
CA GLN A 83 7.76 -0.94 0.34
C GLN A 83 8.50 -1.95 -0.56
N PRO A 84 8.24 -1.93 -1.88
CA PRO A 84 8.85 -2.86 -2.81
C PRO A 84 10.38 -2.76 -2.85
N ASP A 85 11.06 -3.91 -2.87
CA ASP A 85 12.52 -4.04 -2.98
C ASP A 85 13.32 -3.17 -1.98
N TYR A 86 12.74 -2.90 -0.80
CA TYR A 86 13.29 -1.96 0.17
C TYR A 86 13.92 -2.63 1.41
N TRP A 87 13.90 -3.95 1.51
CA TRP A 87 14.37 -4.66 2.72
C TRP A 87 15.85 -4.37 3.04
N VAL A 88 16.72 -4.39 2.04
CA VAL A 88 18.16 -4.14 2.23
C VAL A 88 18.39 -2.72 2.77
N ASP A 89 17.72 -1.74 2.18
CA ASP A 89 17.79 -0.34 2.61
C ASP A 89 17.16 -0.14 3.99
N ARG A 90 16.09 -0.87 4.31
CA ARG A 90 15.46 -0.86 5.64
C ARG A 90 16.41 -1.41 6.70
N VAL A 91 17.07 -2.54 6.46
CA VAL A 91 18.08 -3.10 7.38
C VAL A 91 19.27 -2.15 7.54
N ARG A 92 19.72 -1.50 6.46
CA ARG A 92 20.75 -0.46 6.53
C ARG A 92 20.32 0.72 7.38
N THR A 93 19.07 1.16 7.24
CA THR A 93 18.48 2.24 8.04
C THR A 93 18.40 1.87 9.52
N ILE A 94 17.91 0.67 9.85
CA ILE A 94 17.88 0.15 11.23
C ILE A 94 19.29 0.12 11.84
N SER A 95 20.28 -0.32 11.05
CA SER A 95 21.69 -0.36 11.48
C SER A 95 22.27 1.04 11.72
N LYS A 96 21.87 2.03 10.89
CA LYS A 96 22.23 3.43 11.06
C LYS A 96 21.64 4.00 12.35
N ILE A 97 20.33 3.81 12.57
CA ILE A 97 19.62 4.26 13.78
C ILE A 97 20.29 3.73 15.05
N GLN A 98 20.63 2.44 15.06
CA GLN A 98 21.30 1.81 16.20
C GLN A 98 22.67 2.44 16.48
N ARG A 99 23.46 2.71 15.44
CA ARG A 99 24.81 3.31 15.54
C ARG A 99 24.76 4.76 16.00
N GLU A 100 23.84 5.53 15.44
CA GLU A 100 23.66 6.97 15.74
C GLU A 100 22.87 7.19 17.04
N ARG A 101 22.29 6.12 17.59
CA ARG A 101 21.41 6.14 18.77
C ARG A 101 20.20 7.07 18.60
N LYS A 102 19.82 7.40 17.35
CA LYS A 102 18.71 8.30 17.00
C LYS A 102 18.06 7.93 15.67
N ASP A 103 16.79 8.30 15.53
CA ASP A 103 16.02 8.28 14.28
C ASP A 103 15.34 9.64 14.09
N GLY A 104 15.98 10.51 13.31
CA GLY A 104 15.60 11.93 13.26
C GLY A 104 15.69 12.58 14.65
N SER A 105 14.58 13.10 15.15
CA SER A 105 14.47 13.66 16.50
C SER A 105 14.26 12.61 17.60
N LYS A 106 14.00 11.34 17.24
CA LYS A 106 13.72 10.28 18.20
C LYS A 106 15.01 9.64 18.71
N LEU A 107 15.00 9.23 19.96
CA LEU A 107 16.07 8.47 20.61
C LEU A 107 15.87 6.98 20.33
N PHE A 108 16.95 6.29 19.96
CA PHE A 108 16.97 4.84 19.85
C PHE A 108 17.01 4.20 21.23
N ILE A 109 16.10 3.25 21.48
CA ILE A 109 16.04 2.47 22.71
C ILE A 109 16.72 1.12 22.49
N GLU A 110 16.13 0.28 21.63
CA GLU A 110 16.66 -1.04 21.31
C GLU A 110 16.16 -1.57 19.95
N ASN A 111 16.87 -2.58 19.44
CA ASN A 111 16.44 -3.45 18.36
C ASN A 111 16.23 -4.86 18.90
N ARG A 112 15.15 -5.52 18.47
CA ARG A 112 14.89 -6.91 18.81
C ARG A 112 14.66 -7.73 17.55
N THR A 113 15.58 -8.66 17.29
CA THR A 113 15.41 -9.64 16.21
C THR A 113 14.33 -10.63 16.63
N LEU A 114 13.22 -10.66 15.90
CA LEU A 114 12.11 -11.58 16.15
C LEU A 114 12.25 -12.86 15.33
N ILE A 115 12.71 -12.72 14.08
CA ILE A 115 13.06 -13.84 13.20
C ILE A 115 14.38 -13.47 12.50
N PRO A 116 15.47 -14.25 12.70
CA PRO A 116 16.76 -13.95 12.12
C PRO A 116 16.69 -13.73 10.59
N GLY A 117 17.23 -12.60 10.14
CA GLY A 117 17.27 -12.23 8.72
C GLY A 117 15.92 -11.87 8.08
N GLN A 118 14.81 -11.94 8.84
CA GLN A 118 13.46 -11.74 8.30
C GLN A 118 12.61 -10.73 9.06
N ALA A 119 12.74 -10.61 10.38
CA ALA A 119 11.90 -9.71 11.18
C ALA A 119 12.67 -9.07 12.34
N ILE A 120 12.64 -7.73 12.39
CA ILE A 120 13.33 -6.90 13.38
C ILE A 120 12.34 -5.85 13.89
N ALA A 121 12.16 -5.78 15.22
CA ALA A 121 11.45 -4.70 15.87
C ALA A 121 12.46 -3.60 16.27
N THR A 122 12.20 -2.36 15.87
CA THR A 122 12.99 -1.18 16.25
C THR A 122 12.17 -0.34 17.22
N ILE A 123 12.71 -0.03 18.39
CA ILE A 123 12.04 0.80 19.40
C ILE A 123 12.75 2.14 19.49
N THR A 124 11.99 3.20 19.27
CA THR A 124 12.43 4.58 19.42
C THR A 124 11.47 5.35 20.33
N ARG A 125 11.92 6.48 20.84
CA ARG A 125 11.18 7.32 21.78
C ARG A 125 11.38 8.78 21.39
N GLU A 126 10.35 9.62 21.41
CA GLU A 126 10.61 11.05 21.19
C GLU A 126 11.40 11.65 22.35
N ASP A 127 12.04 12.77 22.07
CA ASP A 127 12.63 13.60 23.10
C ASP A 127 11.53 14.30 23.92
N PHE A 128 11.73 14.44 25.22
CA PHE A 128 10.73 15.00 26.12
C PHE A 128 11.35 15.59 27.39
N MET A 129 10.59 16.45 28.06
CA MET A 129 10.93 16.97 29.40
C MET A 129 9.84 16.56 30.40
N TRP A 130 10.25 16.12 31.59
CA TRP A 130 9.35 15.58 32.62
C TRP A 130 8.34 16.60 33.14
N ASP A 131 8.77 17.85 33.28
CA ASP A 131 7.96 18.98 33.74
C ASP A 131 7.03 19.56 32.65
N GLY A 132 7.10 19.04 31.42
CA GLY A 132 6.29 19.50 30.29
C GLY A 132 4.81 19.15 30.44
N ARG A 133 3.93 20.10 30.09
CA ARG A 133 2.45 19.91 30.05
C ARG A 133 1.99 18.70 29.21
N HIS A 134 2.77 18.31 28.21
CA HIS A 134 2.44 17.17 27.36
C HIS A 134 2.70 15.84 28.08
N VAL A 135 3.89 15.65 28.64
CA VAL A 135 4.29 14.41 29.33
C VAL A 135 3.45 14.18 30.57
N SER A 136 3.12 15.23 31.32
CA SER A 136 2.26 15.12 32.50
C SER A 136 0.83 14.65 32.17
N LYS A 137 0.34 14.92 30.96
CA LYS A 137 -1.02 14.58 30.51
C LYS A 137 -1.08 13.28 29.70
N TYR A 138 -0.11 13.05 28.82
CA TYR A 138 -0.16 11.98 27.83
C TYR A 138 0.91 10.91 28.02
N GLY A 139 1.91 11.15 28.89
CA GLY A 139 3.07 10.29 29.07
C GLY A 139 4.14 10.50 28.02
N MET A 140 5.16 9.64 28.05
CA MET A 140 6.28 9.64 27.11
C MET A 140 5.96 8.77 25.88
N PRO A 141 6.04 9.33 24.67
CA PRO A 141 5.73 8.61 23.43
C PRO A 141 6.86 7.68 22.98
N TYR A 142 6.49 6.43 22.72
CA TYR A 142 7.32 5.40 22.12
C TYR A 142 6.73 4.91 20.81
N TYR A 143 7.63 4.57 19.89
CA TYR A 143 7.34 3.97 18.60
C TYR A 143 8.02 2.61 18.56
N ALA A 144 7.25 1.57 18.26
CA ALA A 144 7.75 0.27 17.94
C ALA A 144 7.44 -0.03 16.48
N ASP A 145 8.47 -0.23 15.67
CA ASP A 145 8.33 -0.57 14.25
C ASP A 145 8.78 -2.00 14.03
N LEU A 146 7.83 -2.91 13.79
CA LEU A 146 8.14 -4.23 13.27
C LEU A 146 8.41 -4.13 11.78
N SER A 147 9.68 -4.32 11.38
CA SER A 147 10.07 -4.43 9.98
C SER A 147 10.30 -5.89 9.64
N PHE A 148 9.67 -6.40 8.59
CA PHE A 148 9.90 -7.77 8.14
C PHE A 148 9.91 -7.91 6.62
N LYS A 149 10.45 -9.02 6.13
CA LYS A 149 10.32 -9.47 4.74
C LYS A 149 9.72 -10.87 4.67
N LEU A 150 9.16 -11.21 3.53
CA LEU A 150 8.61 -12.54 3.22
C LEU A 150 9.52 -13.22 2.19
N GLY A 151 9.05 -13.37 0.95
CA GLY A 151 9.79 -14.04 -0.13
C GLY A 151 10.83 -13.14 -0.81
N LYS A 152 10.37 -12.04 -1.41
CA LYS A 152 11.20 -11.06 -2.10
C LYS A 152 11.83 -10.07 -1.11
N ASN A 153 12.55 -9.11 -1.67
CA ASN A 153 13.15 -8.01 -0.94
C ASN A 153 12.16 -6.91 -0.53
N ASP A 154 10.86 -7.14 -0.61
CA ASP A 154 9.87 -6.16 -0.16
C ASP A 154 9.95 -6.00 1.37
N ALA A 155 9.97 -4.76 1.84
CA ALA A 155 9.92 -4.45 3.26
C ALA A 155 8.47 -4.19 3.68
N TYR A 156 8.04 -4.90 4.72
CA TYR A 156 6.78 -4.70 5.38
C TYR A 156 7.02 -4.05 6.73
N ILE A 157 6.25 -3.01 7.06
CA ILE A 157 6.40 -2.26 8.31
C ILE A 157 5.06 -2.23 9.04
N VAL A 158 5.07 -2.63 10.31
CA VAL A 158 3.92 -2.52 11.22
C VAL A 158 4.31 -1.63 12.39
N GLY A 159 3.75 -0.43 12.42
CA GLY A 159 3.97 0.52 13.50
C GLY A 159 3.01 0.30 14.67
N ALA A 160 3.53 0.41 15.88
CA ALA A 160 2.76 0.53 17.11
C ALA A 160 3.25 1.74 17.91
N PHE A 161 2.32 2.37 18.63
CA PHE A 161 2.58 3.52 19.46
C PHE A 161 2.10 3.24 20.88
N PHE A 162 2.92 3.57 21.86
CA PHE A 162 2.53 3.47 23.26
C PHE A 162 3.13 4.61 24.08
N ASN A 163 2.46 4.96 25.17
CA ASN A 163 2.96 5.93 26.12
C ASN A 163 3.29 5.26 27.44
N ILE A 164 4.37 5.72 28.08
CA ILE A 164 4.62 5.43 29.48
C ILE A 164 4.18 6.65 30.30
N PRO A 165 3.16 6.54 31.17
CA PRO A 165 2.63 7.69 31.90
C PRO A 165 3.65 8.23 32.90
N ALA A 166 3.67 9.55 33.10
CA ALA A 166 4.39 10.16 34.20
C ALA A 166 3.64 9.97 35.53
N VAL A 167 4.35 10.01 36.65
CA VAL A 167 3.75 9.98 38.00
C VAL A 167 3.91 11.36 38.62
N ASN A 168 2.80 12.07 38.83
CA ASN A 168 2.79 13.45 39.35
C ASN A 168 3.69 14.42 38.56
N GLY A 169 3.72 14.30 37.23
CA GLY A 169 4.58 15.12 36.36
C GLY A 169 6.07 14.82 36.50
N LYS A 170 6.43 13.64 37.00
CA LYS A 170 7.82 13.19 37.17
C LYS A 170 8.03 11.79 36.59
N GLU A 171 9.31 11.43 36.46
CA GLU A 171 9.73 10.08 36.11
C GLU A 171 9.08 9.03 37.01
N PRO A 172 8.46 7.99 36.45
CA PRO A 172 7.90 6.89 37.25
C PRO A 172 9.00 6.19 38.06
N PRO A 173 8.69 5.74 39.29
CA PRO A 173 9.60 4.86 40.00
C PRO A 173 9.84 3.58 39.18
N ASN A 174 11.07 3.08 39.15
CA ASN A 174 11.48 1.92 38.34
C ASN A 174 11.22 2.07 36.83
N PHE A 175 11.32 3.29 36.29
CA PHE A 175 11.05 3.61 34.88
C PHE A 175 11.68 2.62 33.89
N LYS A 176 12.95 2.22 34.09
CA LYS A 176 13.62 1.26 33.19
C LYS A 176 12.97 -0.12 33.16
N GLN A 177 12.46 -0.61 34.29
CA GLN A 177 11.71 -1.86 34.33
C GLN A 177 10.36 -1.72 33.64
N LEU A 178 9.67 -0.58 33.83
CA LEU A 178 8.40 -0.29 33.16
C LEU A 178 8.57 -0.17 31.63
N GLU A 179 9.64 0.50 31.18
CA GLU A 179 10.05 0.60 29.77
C GLU A 179 10.25 -0.79 29.17
N LYS A 180 11.05 -1.63 29.84
CA LYS A 180 11.27 -3.03 29.41
C LYS A 180 9.96 -3.82 29.34
N ASN A 181 9.12 -3.75 30.37
CA ASN A 181 7.86 -4.51 30.42
C ASN A 181 6.90 -4.09 29.28
N LYS A 182 6.81 -2.79 28.97
CA LYS A 182 5.98 -2.30 27.86
C LYS A 182 6.51 -2.71 26.50
N ILE A 183 7.84 -2.71 26.32
CA ILE A 183 8.44 -3.23 25.10
C ILE A 183 8.17 -4.74 24.98
N ASP A 184 8.36 -5.51 26.05
CA ASP A 184 8.09 -6.95 26.05
C ASP A 184 6.62 -7.27 25.71
N GLU A 185 5.67 -6.48 26.23
CA GLU A 185 4.23 -6.57 25.90
C GLU A 185 3.98 -6.39 24.39
N ILE A 186 4.51 -5.31 23.81
CA ILE A 186 4.36 -5.01 22.37
C ILE A 186 5.02 -6.08 21.49
N ILE A 187 6.21 -6.55 21.88
CA ILE A 187 6.92 -7.62 21.16
C ILE A 187 6.13 -8.94 21.23
N GLY A 188 5.56 -9.26 22.39
CA GLY A 188 4.64 -10.38 22.54
C GLY A 188 3.43 -10.25 21.62
N HIS A 189 2.86 -9.04 21.52
CA HIS A 189 1.72 -8.77 20.65
C HIS A 189 2.05 -8.98 19.16
N TYR A 190 3.22 -8.50 18.70
CA TYR A 190 3.71 -8.76 17.34
C TYR A 190 3.88 -10.25 17.03
N ARG A 191 4.45 -11.02 17.97
CA ARG A 191 4.63 -12.47 17.79
C ARG A 191 3.28 -13.18 17.72
N ASN A 192 2.46 -12.99 18.74
CA ASN A 192 1.29 -13.82 18.98
C ASN A 192 0.10 -13.48 18.06
N HIS A 193 -0.08 -12.19 17.74
CA HIS A 193 -1.27 -11.74 17.01
C HIS A 193 -1.01 -11.39 15.54
N PHE A 194 0.25 -11.14 15.17
CA PHE A 194 0.61 -10.79 13.80
C PHE A 194 1.46 -11.88 13.13
N LEU A 195 2.69 -12.11 13.59
CA LEU A 195 3.64 -13.01 12.93
C LEU A 195 3.18 -14.47 12.91
N ASN A 196 2.60 -14.98 14.01
CA ASN A 196 2.11 -16.37 14.06
C ASN A 196 0.99 -16.67 13.05
N ASN A 197 0.22 -15.66 12.65
CA ASN A 197 -0.88 -15.82 11.69
C ASN A 197 -0.44 -15.53 10.25
N LEU A 198 0.76 -14.98 10.07
CA LEU A 198 1.31 -14.57 8.79
C LEU A 198 2.03 -15.73 8.11
N GLN A 199 1.59 -16.07 6.91
CA GLN A 199 2.16 -17.12 6.08
C GLN A 199 2.74 -16.49 4.81
N SER A 200 3.96 -16.88 4.46
CA SER A 200 4.52 -16.53 3.15
C SER A 200 3.80 -17.31 2.07
N ARG A 201 3.65 -16.71 0.89
CA ARG A 201 3.11 -17.34 -0.31
C ARG A 201 3.79 -16.78 -1.55
N THR A 202 3.65 -17.47 -2.67
CA THR A 202 4.04 -16.87 -3.95
C THR A 202 2.99 -15.87 -4.42
N ASP A 203 3.38 -14.86 -5.19
CA ASP A 203 2.47 -13.80 -5.67
C ASP A 203 1.24 -14.32 -6.44
N HIS A 204 1.36 -15.49 -7.09
CA HIS A 204 0.31 -16.10 -7.92
C HIS A 204 -0.46 -17.21 -7.20
N GLU A 205 -0.06 -17.56 -5.98
CA GLU A 205 -0.83 -18.48 -5.15
C GLU A 205 -2.07 -17.76 -4.59
N ILE A 206 -3.24 -18.36 -4.80
CA ILE A 206 -4.52 -17.86 -4.26
C ILE A 206 -4.93 -18.75 -3.09
N PRO A 207 -4.84 -18.27 -1.84
CA PRO A 207 -5.23 -19.05 -0.67
C PRO A 207 -6.69 -19.50 -0.75
N GLN A 208 -6.95 -20.76 -0.40
CA GLN A 208 -8.29 -21.37 -0.40
C GLN A 208 -8.93 -21.43 1.00
N LYS A 209 -8.45 -20.61 1.94
CA LYS A 209 -8.95 -20.51 3.33
C LYS A 209 -9.26 -19.06 3.75
N PRO A 210 -10.19 -18.80 4.68
CA PRO A 210 -10.52 -17.42 5.08
C PRO A 210 -9.30 -16.66 5.61
N GLY A 211 -9.20 -15.38 5.27
CA GLY A 211 -8.03 -14.54 5.56
C GLY A 211 -7.82 -13.39 4.60
N ILE A 212 -6.71 -12.68 4.78
CA ILE A 212 -6.35 -11.47 4.04
C ILE A 212 -5.02 -11.69 3.31
N CYS A 213 -5.03 -11.45 2.00
CA CYS A 213 -3.82 -11.45 1.19
C CYS A 213 -3.05 -10.12 1.29
N LEU A 214 -1.75 -10.22 1.55
CA LEU A 214 -0.72 -9.24 1.21
C LEU A 214 -0.05 -9.66 -0.10
N THR A 215 0.76 -8.83 -0.77
CA THR A 215 1.43 -9.18 -2.04
C THR A 215 2.12 -10.55 -2.01
N GLU A 216 2.88 -10.83 -0.95
CA GLU A 216 3.63 -12.09 -0.77
C GLU A 216 3.25 -12.84 0.52
N GLY A 217 2.15 -12.42 1.14
CA GLY A 217 1.75 -12.88 2.45
C GLY A 217 0.28 -13.23 2.51
N PHE A 218 -0.07 -13.97 3.53
CA PHE A 218 -1.44 -14.30 3.87
C PHE A 218 -1.61 -14.32 5.37
N ILE A 219 -2.62 -13.60 5.87
CA ILE A 219 -3.00 -13.60 7.27
C ILE A 219 -4.29 -14.38 7.39
N GLY A 220 -4.24 -15.56 8.02
CA GLY A 220 -5.43 -16.37 8.26
C GLY A 220 -6.36 -15.70 9.28
N ASP A 221 -7.66 -15.68 9.02
CA ASP A 221 -8.66 -15.08 9.91
C ASP A 221 -10.02 -15.80 9.86
N SER A 222 -11.03 -15.26 10.55
CA SER A 222 -12.40 -15.79 10.61
C SER A 222 -13.20 -15.61 9.31
N GLY A 223 -12.69 -14.87 8.33
CA GLY A 223 -13.37 -14.49 7.09
C GLY A 223 -14.25 -13.25 7.19
N ASN A 224 -14.46 -12.71 8.41
CA ASN A 224 -15.37 -11.59 8.66
C ASN A 224 -14.70 -10.39 9.35
N GLU A 225 -13.44 -10.52 9.76
CA GLU A 225 -12.72 -9.42 10.40
C GLU A 225 -12.69 -8.16 9.50
N PRO A 226 -12.95 -6.97 10.05
CA PRO A 226 -12.82 -5.73 9.29
C PRO A 226 -11.38 -5.51 8.84
N PHE A 227 -11.22 -5.08 7.60
CA PHE A 227 -9.93 -4.67 7.06
C PHE A 227 -10.17 -3.60 5.99
N PHE A 228 -9.14 -2.81 5.69
CA PHE A 228 -9.14 -1.88 4.58
C PHE A 228 -7.73 -1.74 4.06
N GLY A 229 -7.49 -1.86 2.76
CA GLY A 229 -6.14 -1.79 2.23
C GLY A 229 -6.10 -1.53 0.74
N SER A 230 -4.92 -1.11 0.28
CA SER A 230 -4.61 -0.93 -1.13
C SER A 230 -3.30 -1.64 -1.46
N ALA A 231 -3.28 -2.31 -2.61
CA ALA A 231 -2.07 -2.83 -3.21
C ALA A 231 -1.81 -2.13 -4.55
N GLY A 232 -0.68 -1.45 -4.65
CA GLY A 232 -0.16 -0.95 -5.92
C GLY A 232 0.54 -2.07 -6.70
N ILE A 233 0.38 -2.05 -8.02
CA ILE A 233 0.99 -3.00 -8.94
C ILE A 233 1.62 -2.23 -10.11
N LYS A 234 2.87 -2.54 -10.42
CA LYS A 234 3.59 -2.03 -11.59
C LYS A 234 3.71 -3.12 -12.65
N ILE A 235 3.67 -2.75 -13.93
CA ILE A 235 3.86 -3.70 -15.03
C ILE A 235 5.25 -3.50 -15.63
N LYS A 236 6.15 -4.48 -15.50
CA LYS A 236 7.58 -4.33 -15.81
C LYS A 236 7.83 -3.86 -17.25
N ASP A 237 7.14 -4.46 -18.23
CA ASP A 237 7.36 -4.14 -19.65
C ASP A 237 6.72 -2.81 -20.08
N TYR A 238 5.85 -2.23 -19.24
CA TYR A 238 5.18 -0.97 -19.53
C TYR A 238 5.47 0.04 -18.44
N THR A 239 6.61 0.73 -18.58
CA THR A 239 6.94 1.88 -17.74
C THR A 239 5.79 2.88 -17.77
N ASP A 240 5.42 3.38 -16.59
CA ASP A 240 4.27 4.27 -16.35
C ASP A 240 2.86 3.69 -16.58
N VAL A 241 2.73 2.36 -16.57
CA VAL A 241 1.44 1.69 -16.36
C VAL A 241 1.38 1.13 -14.94
N TYR A 242 0.43 1.63 -14.16
CA TYR A 242 0.20 1.26 -12.77
C TYR A 242 -1.23 0.76 -12.60
N ALA A 243 -1.41 -0.26 -11.77
CA ALA A 243 -2.72 -0.67 -11.28
C ALA A 243 -2.76 -0.54 -9.76
N GLU A 244 -3.94 -0.32 -9.22
CA GLU A 244 -4.20 -0.28 -7.79
C GLU A 244 -5.48 -1.06 -7.50
N LEU A 245 -5.41 -1.96 -6.52
CA LEU A 245 -6.55 -2.71 -6.02
C LEU A 245 -6.78 -2.33 -4.55
N THR A 246 -7.83 -1.54 -4.32
CA THR A 246 -8.28 -1.12 -2.99
C THR A 246 -9.46 -1.97 -2.56
N THR A 247 -9.41 -2.53 -1.35
CA THR A 247 -10.37 -3.52 -0.85
C THR A 247 -10.69 -3.33 0.62
N GLY A 248 -11.92 -3.70 1.03
CA GLY A 248 -12.38 -3.62 2.42
C GLY A 248 -12.88 -2.23 2.85
N GLY A 249 -12.99 -1.29 1.91
CA GLY A 249 -13.56 0.03 2.16
C GLY A 249 -15.08 0.01 2.32
N SER A 250 -15.66 1.19 2.47
CA SER A 250 -17.09 1.43 2.36
C SER A 250 -17.32 2.87 1.92
N LEU A 251 -18.39 3.13 1.17
CA LEU A 251 -18.91 4.49 1.00
C LEU A 251 -19.78 4.85 2.22
N ASP A 252 -19.61 6.07 2.74
CA ASP A 252 -20.54 6.70 3.68
C ASP A 252 -21.76 7.29 2.95
N GLU A 253 -22.82 7.65 3.67
CA GLU A 253 -24.06 8.20 3.08
C GLU A 253 -23.83 9.53 2.34
N GLU A 254 -22.82 10.28 2.75
CA GLU A 254 -22.40 11.54 2.13
C GLU A 254 -21.45 11.32 0.95
N ASP A 255 -20.87 10.11 0.81
CA ASP A 255 -19.96 9.80 -0.29
C ASP A 255 -20.74 9.71 -1.58
N LYS A 256 -20.41 10.61 -2.51
CA LYS A 256 -20.96 10.56 -3.85
C LYS A 256 -20.48 9.28 -4.55
N PRO A 257 -21.39 8.48 -5.15
CA PRO A 257 -21.01 7.35 -6.00
C PRO A 257 -20.06 7.78 -7.13
N LEU A 258 -19.24 6.86 -7.64
CA LEU A 258 -18.20 7.14 -8.65
C LEU A 258 -18.69 8.02 -9.82
N LEU A 259 -19.88 7.76 -10.34
CA LEU A 259 -20.44 8.51 -11.48
C LEU A 259 -20.83 9.96 -11.13
N LYS A 260 -21.11 10.24 -9.86
CA LYS A 260 -21.55 11.54 -9.35
C LYS A 260 -20.42 12.38 -8.76
N ARG A 261 -19.22 11.81 -8.57
CA ARG A 261 -18.04 12.54 -8.08
C ARG A 261 -17.00 12.79 -9.17
N ASP A 262 -16.18 13.81 -8.94
CA ASP A 262 -14.96 13.97 -9.72
C ASP A 262 -13.99 12.83 -9.36
N ILE A 263 -13.27 12.31 -10.35
CA ILE A 263 -12.26 11.26 -10.10
C ILE A 263 -11.06 11.84 -9.35
N ALA A 264 -10.85 13.15 -9.48
CA ALA A 264 -9.89 13.91 -8.72
C ALA A 264 -10.39 14.15 -7.29
N THR A 265 -10.11 13.23 -6.36
CA THR A 265 -10.31 13.49 -4.93
C THR A 265 -9.43 14.66 -4.47
N ASN A 266 -10.02 15.68 -3.85
CA ASN A 266 -9.31 16.88 -3.39
C ASN A 266 -8.02 16.52 -2.62
N GLY A 267 -6.87 17.01 -3.10
CA GLY A 267 -5.60 17.02 -2.36
C GLY A 267 -4.48 16.11 -2.89
N SER A 268 -4.77 15.14 -3.77
CA SER A 268 -3.71 14.29 -4.34
C SER A 268 -2.93 15.00 -5.47
N MET A 269 -1.68 14.59 -5.72
CA MET A 269 -0.91 15.08 -6.89
C MET A 269 -1.65 14.82 -8.21
N LEU A 270 -2.40 13.72 -8.28
CA LEU A 270 -3.29 13.39 -9.39
C LEU A 270 -4.47 14.37 -9.49
N SER A 271 -5.06 14.79 -8.35
CA SER A 271 -6.13 15.81 -8.34
C SER A 271 -5.63 17.18 -8.78
N LYS A 272 -4.45 17.59 -8.29
CA LYS A 272 -3.77 18.79 -8.82
C LYS A 272 -3.52 18.62 -10.31
N MET A 273 -3.04 17.46 -10.76
CA MET A 273 -2.86 17.15 -12.17
C MET A 273 -4.11 17.35 -13.02
N MET A 274 -5.20 16.75 -12.57
CA MET A 274 -6.48 16.78 -13.27
C MET A 274 -7.15 18.16 -13.20
N SER A 275 -6.84 18.99 -12.20
CA SER A 275 -7.34 20.37 -12.14
C SER A 275 -6.70 21.29 -13.19
N TRP A 276 -5.43 21.05 -13.59
CA TRP A 276 -4.79 21.82 -14.66
C TRP A 276 -4.99 21.20 -16.05
N ALA A 277 -5.12 19.88 -16.12
CA ALA A 277 -5.38 19.18 -17.36
C ALA A 277 -6.89 19.05 -17.61
N LYS A 278 -7.43 19.78 -18.59
CA LYS A 278 -8.77 19.48 -19.12
C LYS A 278 -8.81 18.01 -19.56
N TYR A 279 -9.62 17.19 -18.90
CA TYR A 279 -9.81 15.79 -19.25
C TYR A 279 -11.11 15.59 -20.03
N SER A 280 -11.17 14.51 -20.81
CA SER A 280 -12.36 14.05 -21.51
C SER A 280 -12.73 12.65 -21.05
N THR A 281 -14.03 12.34 -21.04
CA THR A 281 -14.52 11.00 -20.69
C THR A 281 -14.49 10.12 -21.92
N ILE A 282 -13.86 8.95 -21.82
CA ILE A 282 -13.89 7.90 -22.84
C ILE A 282 -15.15 7.06 -22.69
N ARG A 283 -15.40 6.55 -21.48
CA ARG A 283 -16.52 5.66 -21.16
C ARG A 283 -16.91 5.85 -19.70
N LYS A 284 -18.20 5.86 -19.40
CA LYS A 284 -18.72 5.86 -18.02
C LYS A 284 -20.07 5.18 -17.98
N GLY A 285 -20.37 4.48 -16.90
CA GLY A 285 -21.68 3.84 -16.70
C GLY A 285 -21.62 2.71 -15.70
N SER A 286 -22.78 2.10 -15.43
CA SER A 286 -22.89 0.89 -14.65
C SER A 286 -22.20 -0.27 -15.35
N ARG A 287 -21.45 -1.07 -14.60
CA ARG A 287 -20.77 -2.27 -15.10
C ARG A 287 -20.69 -3.30 -13.98
N THR A 288 -21.48 -4.37 -14.10
CA THR A 288 -21.44 -5.49 -13.16
C THR A 288 -20.27 -6.42 -13.49
N ILE A 289 -19.46 -6.76 -12.48
CA ILE A 289 -18.30 -7.63 -12.62
C ILE A 289 -18.45 -8.82 -11.67
N ASN A 290 -18.54 -10.04 -12.20
CA ASN A 290 -18.66 -11.28 -11.41
C ASN A 290 -19.71 -11.20 -10.29
N GLY A 291 -20.91 -10.69 -10.63
CA GLY A 291 -22.02 -10.52 -9.68
C GLY A 291 -21.91 -9.30 -8.76
N MET A 292 -20.82 -8.53 -8.82
CA MET A 292 -20.65 -7.28 -8.08
C MET A 292 -21.17 -6.11 -8.92
N SER A 293 -22.30 -5.53 -8.50
CA SER A 293 -22.80 -4.27 -9.08
C SER A 293 -21.82 -3.14 -8.79
N GLY A 294 -21.50 -2.38 -9.82
CA GLY A 294 -20.53 -1.30 -9.75
C GLY A 294 -20.66 -0.37 -10.94
N SER A 295 -19.77 0.61 -10.96
CA SER A 295 -19.70 1.61 -12.03
C SER A 295 -18.26 1.78 -12.49
N GLU A 296 -18.08 2.11 -13.77
CA GLU A 296 -16.80 2.54 -14.30
C GLU A 296 -16.81 3.99 -14.76
N LYS A 297 -15.63 4.62 -14.71
CA LYS A 297 -15.36 5.94 -15.28
C LYS A 297 -13.94 5.97 -15.82
N LEU A 298 -13.83 6.10 -17.14
CA LEU A 298 -12.59 6.06 -17.90
C LEU A 298 -12.35 7.44 -18.51
N VAL A 299 -11.23 8.07 -18.18
CA VAL A 299 -10.92 9.43 -18.66
C VAL A 299 -9.54 9.50 -19.31
N LYS A 300 -9.38 10.49 -20.18
CA LYS A 300 -8.10 10.84 -20.83
C LYS A 300 -7.81 12.31 -20.78
N TRP A 301 -6.54 12.66 -20.84
CA TRP A 301 -6.07 14.02 -21.07
C TRP A 301 -4.87 14.03 -22.02
N GLN A 302 -4.33 15.22 -22.29
CA GLN A 302 -3.29 15.42 -23.30
C GLN A 302 -2.04 14.56 -23.06
N GLY A 303 -1.42 14.15 -24.17
CA GLY A 303 -0.18 13.37 -24.18
C GLY A 303 -0.37 11.90 -23.80
N ASN A 304 -1.40 11.24 -24.33
CA ASN A 304 -1.69 9.81 -24.09
C ASN A 304 -1.69 9.44 -22.61
N ARG A 305 -2.54 10.10 -21.83
CA ARG A 305 -2.65 9.81 -20.40
C ARG A 305 -4.07 9.40 -20.05
N TYR A 306 -4.18 8.33 -19.28
CA TYR A 306 -5.46 7.68 -19.00
C TYR A 306 -5.59 7.35 -17.51
N LEU A 307 -6.81 7.47 -17.00
CA LEU A 307 -7.18 7.05 -15.65
C LEU A 307 -8.50 6.29 -15.72
N PHE A 308 -8.43 5.00 -15.45
CA PHE A 308 -9.52 4.06 -15.57
C PHE A 308 -9.88 3.55 -14.18
N VAL A 309 -11.13 3.75 -13.77
CA VAL A 309 -11.60 3.38 -12.44
C VAL A 309 -12.86 2.55 -12.58
N TRP A 310 -12.94 1.47 -11.81
CA TRP A 310 -14.15 0.74 -11.52
C TRP A 310 -14.30 0.65 -10.01
N GLU A 311 -15.50 0.92 -9.53
CA GLU A 311 -15.84 0.86 -8.12
C GLU A 311 -17.14 0.11 -7.91
N LYS A 312 -17.14 -0.80 -6.95
CA LYS A 312 -18.34 -1.49 -6.49
C LYS A 312 -19.27 -0.49 -5.81
N ASP A 313 -20.58 -0.62 -5.99
CA ASP A 313 -21.54 0.41 -5.57
C ASP A 313 -21.53 0.71 -4.06
N ASP A 314 -21.06 -0.24 -3.22
CA ASP A 314 -20.91 -0.04 -1.78
C ASP A 314 -19.52 0.43 -1.34
N GLY A 315 -18.60 0.68 -2.26
CA GLY A 315 -17.22 1.13 -2.01
C GLY A 315 -16.28 0.08 -1.44
N SER A 316 -16.72 -1.18 -1.31
CA SER A 316 -15.89 -2.23 -0.72
C SER A 316 -14.71 -2.65 -1.61
N VAL A 317 -14.77 -2.33 -2.90
CA VAL A 317 -13.71 -2.63 -3.87
C VAL A 317 -13.61 -1.51 -4.89
N ASN A 318 -12.38 -1.10 -5.17
CA ASN A 318 -12.04 -0.21 -6.26
C ASN A 318 -10.81 -0.78 -6.99
N PHE A 319 -10.91 -0.85 -8.31
CA PHE A 319 -9.79 -1.16 -9.18
C PHE A 319 -9.49 0.02 -10.09
N THR A 320 -8.26 0.50 -10.03
CA THR A 320 -7.79 1.66 -10.79
C THR A 320 -6.62 1.25 -11.67
N MET A 321 -6.60 1.71 -12.92
CA MET A 321 -5.43 1.68 -13.80
C MET A 321 -5.06 3.09 -14.25
N MET A 322 -3.78 3.39 -14.16
CA MET A 322 -3.16 4.66 -14.49
C MET A 322 -2.13 4.45 -15.59
N PHE A 323 -2.18 5.29 -16.61
CA PHE A 323 -1.32 5.19 -17.78
C PHE A 323 -0.67 6.56 -18.05
N GLY A 324 0.66 6.64 -18.00
CA GLY A 324 1.40 7.86 -18.31
C GLY A 324 1.22 9.01 -17.31
N THR A 325 0.77 8.71 -16.09
CA THR A 325 0.32 9.71 -15.10
C THR A 325 1.42 10.15 -14.13
N SER A 326 2.62 9.59 -14.25
CA SER A 326 3.78 10.00 -13.44
C SER A 326 4.16 11.45 -13.73
N GLY A 327 4.35 12.26 -12.68
CA GLY A 327 4.67 13.68 -12.82
C GLY A 327 6.02 13.97 -13.50
N SER A 328 6.93 12.98 -13.55
CA SER A 328 8.21 13.07 -14.26
C SER A 328 8.12 12.63 -15.73
N ASN A 329 7.04 11.96 -16.13
CA ASN A 329 6.89 11.43 -17.48
C ASN A 329 6.25 12.47 -18.41
N LYS A 330 7.09 13.04 -19.29
CA LYS A 330 6.65 13.96 -20.35
C LYS A 330 6.06 13.25 -21.58
N ALA A 331 6.51 12.02 -21.87
CA ALA A 331 6.14 11.24 -23.05
C ALA A 331 4.71 10.67 -22.99
N GLY A 332 4.17 10.46 -21.79
CA GLY A 332 2.86 9.85 -21.59
C GLY A 332 2.91 8.32 -21.58
N SER A 333 1.75 7.69 -21.73
CA SER A 333 1.62 6.24 -21.74
C SER A 333 2.32 5.63 -22.96
N PRO A 334 3.03 4.50 -22.81
CA PRO A 334 3.52 3.72 -23.96
C PRO A 334 2.37 3.06 -24.73
N LEU A 335 1.19 2.92 -24.11
CA LEU A 335 -0.02 2.39 -24.73
C LEU A 335 -0.86 3.51 -25.33
N SER A 336 -1.38 3.27 -26.53
CA SER A 336 -2.48 4.06 -27.10
C SER A 336 -3.78 3.86 -26.33
N GLU A 337 -4.77 4.73 -26.58
CA GLU A 337 -6.10 4.63 -25.98
C GLU A 337 -6.75 3.26 -26.22
N ARG A 338 -6.62 2.75 -27.45
CA ARG A 338 -7.15 1.43 -27.83
C ARG A 338 -6.47 0.30 -27.06
N GLU A 339 -5.15 0.36 -26.91
CA GLU A 339 -4.40 -0.66 -26.16
C GLU A 339 -4.68 -0.58 -24.65
N ALA A 340 -4.82 0.62 -24.08
CA ALA A 340 -5.22 0.81 -22.69
C ALA A 340 -6.62 0.26 -22.43
N LEU A 341 -7.59 0.51 -23.33
CA LEU A 341 -8.93 -0.07 -23.25
C LEU A 341 -8.92 -1.59 -23.37
N ALA A 342 -8.10 -2.15 -24.26
CA ALA A 342 -7.95 -3.59 -24.39
C ALA A 342 -7.36 -4.22 -23.11
N ALA A 343 -6.39 -3.58 -22.47
CA ALA A 343 -5.86 -4.01 -21.17
C ALA A 343 -6.94 -4.01 -20.08
N TRP A 344 -7.67 -2.90 -19.97
CA TRP A 344 -8.77 -2.72 -19.02
C TRP A 344 -9.86 -3.78 -19.18
N ASP A 345 -10.32 -3.98 -20.42
CA ASP A 345 -11.41 -4.90 -20.73
C ASP A 345 -10.98 -6.37 -20.66
N ALA A 346 -9.68 -6.67 -20.73
CA ALA A 346 -9.14 -7.99 -20.42
C ALA A 346 -9.05 -8.24 -18.90
N ILE A 347 -8.54 -7.28 -18.13
CA ILE A 347 -8.23 -7.44 -16.70
C ILE A 347 -9.49 -7.39 -15.84
N LEU A 348 -10.29 -6.32 -15.97
CA LEU A 348 -11.38 -6.03 -15.04
C LEU A 348 -12.37 -7.20 -14.87
N PRO A 349 -12.80 -7.91 -15.94
CA PRO A 349 -13.72 -9.04 -15.80
C PRO A 349 -13.18 -10.21 -14.97
N THR A 350 -11.88 -10.26 -14.69
CA THR A 350 -11.28 -11.32 -13.84
C THR A 350 -11.35 -11.00 -12.35
N LEU A 351 -11.72 -9.77 -11.97
CA LEU A 351 -11.84 -9.33 -10.58
C LEU A 351 -13.02 -10.04 -9.89
N LYS A 352 -12.75 -10.78 -8.82
CA LYS A 352 -13.78 -11.49 -8.05
C LYS A 352 -13.42 -11.59 -6.58
N LYS A 353 -14.43 -11.81 -5.74
CA LYS A 353 -14.23 -12.18 -4.34
C LYS A 353 -13.53 -13.53 -4.27
N ARG A 354 -12.59 -13.66 -3.33
CA ARG A 354 -11.98 -14.93 -2.94
C ARG A 354 -12.91 -15.57 -1.89
N ILE A 355 -13.15 -16.88 -2.02
CA ILE A 355 -13.99 -17.76 -1.18
C ILE A 355 -15.04 -17.14 -0.25
#